data_AF-A0A2N6FAL4-F1
#
_entry.id   AF-A0A2N6FAL4-F1
#
_cell.length_a   1.000
_cell.length_b   1.000
_cell.length_c   1.000
_cell.angle_alpha   90.00
_cell.angle_beta   90.00
_cell.angle_gamma   90.00
#
_symmetry.space_group_name_H-M   'P 1'
#
loop_
_entity.id
_entity.type
_entity.pdbx_description
1 polymer ?
#
loop_
_entity_poly.entity_id
_entity_poly.type
_entity_poly.pdbx_seq_one_letter_code
_entity_poly.pdbx_strand_id
1 'polypeptide(L)'
;MKTIIAILLLILLSSPAFAEDKIEFRTFTNSLTCKELTTKLENPEEISDFVLMVSSFVTGSNYAKNRVSPYDLKTMVEITEQYCRKNPEWTATAVLIALDKTIDRQISEDNKKN
;
A
#
# COMPACT_ATOMS: atom_id res chain seq x y z
N MET A 1 -18.00 52.75 19.81
CA MET A 1 -18.29 51.56 18.96
C MET A 1 -17.03 51.13 18.21
N LYS A 2 -16.03 50.54 18.87
CA LYS A 2 -14.78 50.06 18.22
C LYS A 2 -14.37 48.63 18.61
N THR A 3 -15.16 47.95 19.44
CA THR A 3 -14.75 46.68 20.06
C THR A 3 -15.34 45.42 19.39
N ILE A 4 -16.13 45.57 18.31
CA ILE A 4 -16.86 44.45 17.70
C ILE A 4 -16.12 43.82 16.50
N ILE A 5 -15.13 44.51 15.92
CA ILE A 5 -14.47 44.05 14.68
C ILE A 5 -13.41 42.96 14.95
N ALA A 6 -12.83 42.90 16.16
CA ALA A 6 -11.77 41.93 16.46
C ALA A 6 -12.27 40.48 16.55
N ILE A 7 -13.54 40.25 16.90
CA ILE A 7 -14.09 38.90 17.12
C ILE A 7 -14.41 38.22 15.79
N LEU A 8 -14.80 38.97 14.74
CA LEU A 8 -15.12 38.38 13.43
C LEU A 8 -13.88 37.87 12.67
N LEU A 9 -12.69 38.41 12.93
CA LEU A 9 -11.44 37.99 12.26
C LEU A 9 -10.86 36.69 12.83
N LEU A 10 -11.21 36.31 14.06
CA LEU A 10 -10.75 35.07 14.71
C LEU A 10 -11.51 33.82 14.23
N ILE A 11 -12.73 33.96 13.71
CA ILE A 11 -13.54 32.83 13.26
C ILE A 11 -13.08 32.32 11.88
N LEU A 12 -12.50 33.19 11.05
CA LEU A 12 -11.95 32.82 9.73
C LEU A 12 -10.63 32.03 9.78
N LEU A 13 -9.99 31.94 10.95
CA LEU A 13 -8.78 31.12 11.17
C LEU A 13 -9.10 29.69 11.64
N SER A 14 -10.38 29.36 11.82
CA SER A 14 -10.83 28.03 12.25
C SER A 14 -11.14 27.08 11.09
N SER A 15 -10.68 27.40 9.88
CA SER A 15 -10.57 26.40 8.81
C SER A 15 -9.78 25.21 9.37
N PRO A 16 -10.30 23.97 9.32
CA PRO A 16 -9.50 22.80 9.63
C PRO A 16 -8.47 22.63 8.51
N ALA A 17 -7.39 23.41 8.60
CA ALA A 17 -6.19 23.17 7.82
C ALA A 17 -5.67 21.80 8.28
N PHE A 18 -5.64 20.83 7.35
CA PHE A 18 -5.07 19.49 7.52
C PHE A 18 -5.90 18.45 8.29
N ALA A 19 -7.21 18.37 8.05
CA ALA A 19 -7.84 17.05 8.10
C ALA A 19 -7.57 16.35 6.76
N GLU A 20 -6.36 15.81 6.57
CA GLU A 20 -6.15 14.83 5.50
C GLU A 20 -7.04 13.64 5.83
N ASP A 21 -8.07 13.43 5.02
CA ASP A 21 -8.92 12.25 5.14
C ASP A 21 -8.02 11.01 5.12
N LYS A 22 -7.99 10.29 6.23
CA LYS A 22 -7.20 9.05 6.33
C LYS A 22 -7.82 8.01 5.41
N ILE A 23 -7.32 7.90 4.18
CA ILE A 23 -7.71 6.85 3.26
C ILE A 23 -7.18 5.52 3.82
N GLU A 24 -8.08 4.57 4.07
CA GLU A 24 -7.68 3.23 4.49
C GLU A 24 -6.79 2.57 3.42
N PHE A 25 -5.75 1.85 3.84
CA PHE A 25 -4.82 1.18 2.93
C PHE A 25 -5.52 0.30 1.88
N ARG A 26 -6.59 -0.39 2.28
CA ARG A 26 -7.39 -1.23 1.38
C ARG A 26 -8.16 -0.39 0.35
N THR A 27 -8.71 0.75 0.75
CA THR A 27 -9.38 1.68 -0.16
C THR A 27 -8.39 2.23 -1.18
N PHE A 28 -7.21 2.66 -0.72
CA PHE A 28 -6.13 3.13 -1.59
C PHE A 28 -5.64 2.06 -2.59
N THR A 29 -5.38 0.84 -2.12
CA THR A 29 -4.89 -0.23 -3.00
C THR A 29 -5.97 -0.78 -3.94
N ASN A 30 -7.25 -0.62 -3.61
CA ASN A 30 -8.35 -0.98 -4.52
C ASN A 30 -8.55 0.03 -5.64
N SER A 31 -8.19 1.32 -5.42
CA SER A 31 -8.34 2.35 -6.46
C SER A 31 -7.22 2.32 -7.51
N LEU A 32 -6.13 1.59 -7.25
CA LEU A 32 -4.99 1.49 -8.14
C LEU A 32 -5.06 0.20 -8.97
N THR A 33 -5.00 0.34 -10.28
CA THR A 33 -4.84 -0.78 -11.21
C THR A 33 -3.36 -1.15 -11.37
N CYS A 34 -3.12 -2.41 -11.73
CA CYS A 34 -1.78 -2.89 -12.03
C CYS A 34 -1.16 -2.22 -13.26
N LYS A 35 -1.97 -1.83 -14.24
CA LYS A 35 -1.51 -0.99 -15.35
C LYS A 35 -0.92 0.33 -14.84
N GLU A 36 -1.65 1.06 -14.00
CA GLU A 36 -1.14 2.31 -13.42
C GLU A 36 0.13 2.08 -12.61
N LEU A 37 0.15 1.06 -11.74
CA LEU A 37 1.33 0.73 -10.94
C LEU A 37 2.56 0.41 -11.80
N THR A 38 2.41 -0.40 -12.84
CA THR A 38 3.54 -0.78 -13.69
C THR A 38 4.05 0.37 -14.55
N THR A 39 3.19 1.29 -14.98
CA THR A 39 3.63 2.54 -15.62
C THR A 39 4.42 3.42 -14.66
N LYS A 40 4.01 3.53 -13.39
CA LYS A 40 4.75 4.29 -12.37
C LYS A 40 6.14 3.71 -12.10
N LEU A 41 6.30 2.39 -12.19
CA LEU A 41 7.61 1.74 -12.03
C LEU A 41 8.63 2.08 -13.14
N GLU A 42 8.18 2.62 -14.26
CA GLU A 42 9.07 3.15 -15.30
C GLU A 42 9.70 4.49 -14.90
N ASN A 43 9.16 5.15 -13.86
CA ASN A 43 9.70 6.36 -13.25
C ASN A 43 10.51 6.01 -11.98
N PRO A 44 11.84 6.20 -11.97
CA PRO A 44 12.70 5.88 -10.82
C PRO A 44 12.28 6.56 -9.51
N GLU A 45 11.68 7.74 -9.57
CA GLU A 45 11.24 8.49 -8.38
C GLU A 45 10.03 7.82 -7.70
N GLU A 46 9.19 7.12 -8.46
CA GLU A 46 7.95 6.49 -7.98
C GLU A 46 8.12 5.03 -7.54
N ILE A 47 9.30 4.44 -7.76
CA ILE A 47 9.62 3.08 -7.29
C ILE A 47 9.48 2.98 -5.76
N SER A 48 9.81 4.05 -5.05
CA SER A 48 9.77 4.09 -3.58
C SER A 48 8.35 3.84 -3.04
N ASP A 49 7.32 4.39 -3.68
CA ASP A 49 5.91 4.20 -3.28
C ASP A 49 5.47 2.74 -3.48
N PHE A 50 5.87 2.11 -4.58
CA PHE A 50 5.57 0.70 -4.83
C PHE A 50 6.22 -0.21 -3.80
N VAL A 51 7.49 0.02 -3.50
CA VAL A 51 8.24 -0.72 -2.47
C VAL A 51 7.60 -0.52 -1.09
N LEU A 52 7.18 0.71 -0.76
CA LEU A 52 6.51 1.01 0.51
C LEU A 52 5.15 0.32 0.62
N MET A 53 4.36 0.28 -0.45
CA MET A 53 3.08 -0.42 -0.50
C MET A 53 3.25 -1.92 -0.23
N VAL A 54 4.21 -2.56 -0.92
CA VAL A 54 4.51 -3.99 -0.73
C VAL A 54 5.02 -4.28 0.68
N SER A 55 5.96 -3.48 1.18
CA SER A 55 6.56 -3.69 2.51
C SER A 55 5.52 -3.54 3.63
N SER A 56 4.65 -2.54 3.52
CA SER A 56 3.57 -2.29 4.50
C SER A 56 2.60 -3.45 4.57
N PHE A 57 2.16 -3.93 3.40
CA PHE A 57 1.24 -5.06 3.31
C PHE A 57 1.85 -6.34 3.90
N VAL A 58 3.06 -6.71 3.48
CA VAL A 58 3.72 -7.93 3.93
C VAL A 58 3.97 -7.89 5.43
N THR A 59 4.42 -6.75 5.95
CA THR A 59 4.67 -6.58 7.39
C THR A 59 3.38 -6.81 8.19
N GLY A 60 2.29 -6.15 7.79
CA GLY A 60 0.98 -6.34 8.42
C GLY A 60 0.46 -7.76 8.32
N SER A 61 0.58 -8.39 7.15
CA SER A 61 0.11 -9.77 6.93
C SER A 61 0.92 -10.79 7.74
N ASN A 62 2.26 -10.64 7.78
CA ASN A 62 3.12 -11.52 8.55
C ASN A 62 2.86 -11.41 10.05
N TYR A 63 2.66 -10.20 10.55
CA TYR A 63 2.26 -9.95 11.94
C TYR A 63 0.91 -10.61 12.26
N ALA A 64 -0.11 -10.36 11.43
CA ALA A 64 -1.46 -10.88 11.65
C ALA A 64 -1.52 -12.43 11.60
N LYS A 65 -0.72 -13.05 10.75
CA LYS A 65 -0.66 -14.52 10.58
C LYS A 65 0.37 -15.20 11.49
N ASN A 66 1.12 -14.44 12.29
CA ASN A 66 2.23 -14.95 13.10
C ASN A 66 3.20 -15.83 12.29
N ARG A 67 3.61 -15.37 11.10
CA ARG A 67 4.51 -16.09 10.19
C ARG A 67 5.75 -15.28 9.85
N VAL A 68 6.83 -15.97 9.52
CA VAL A 68 8.04 -15.37 8.92
C VAL A 68 8.03 -15.71 7.42
N SER A 69 8.09 -14.70 6.56
CA SER A 69 8.20 -14.91 5.12
C SER A 69 9.56 -15.52 4.77
N PRO A 70 9.62 -16.52 3.88
CA PRO A 70 10.88 -17.06 3.36
C PRO A 70 11.52 -16.14 2.31
N TYR A 71 10.76 -15.19 1.76
CA TYR A 71 11.26 -14.23 0.76
C TYR A 71 11.72 -12.93 1.40
N ASP A 72 12.82 -12.38 0.88
CA ASP A 72 13.25 -11.02 1.17
C ASP A 72 12.34 -9.97 0.48
N LEU A 73 12.45 -8.71 0.92
CA LEU A 73 11.60 -7.63 0.39
C LEU A 73 11.76 -7.46 -1.13
N LYS A 74 12.98 -7.58 -1.64
CA LYS A 74 13.26 -7.44 -3.07
C LYS A 74 12.50 -8.48 -3.88
N THR A 75 12.56 -9.74 -3.48
CA THR A 75 11.86 -10.86 -4.12
C THR A 75 10.34 -10.64 -4.07
N MET A 76 9.81 -10.15 -2.95
CA MET A 76 8.37 -9.86 -2.83
C MET A 76 7.93 -8.71 -3.75
N VAL A 77 8.75 -7.68 -3.92
CA VAL A 77 8.53 -6.59 -4.88
C VAL A 77 8.53 -7.13 -6.31
N GLU A 78 9.53 -7.94 -6.68
CA GLU A 78 9.63 -8.55 -8.02
C GLU A 78 8.43 -9.47 -8.32
N ILE A 79 7.99 -10.30 -7.37
CA ILE A 79 6.79 -11.15 -7.53
C ILE A 79 5.55 -10.29 -7.72
N THR A 80 5.40 -9.22 -6.94
CA THR A 80 4.26 -8.28 -7.04
C THR A 80 4.24 -7.62 -8.42
N GLU A 81 5.39 -7.13 -8.89
CA GLU A 81 5.52 -6.54 -10.23
C GLU A 81 5.14 -7.56 -11.32
N GLN A 82 5.64 -8.80 -11.23
CA GLN A 82 5.31 -9.86 -12.19
C GLN A 82 3.81 -10.15 -12.23
N TYR A 83 3.13 -10.18 -11.09
CA TYR A 83 1.68 -10.34 -11.05
C TYR A 83 0.98 -9.18 -11.73
N CYS A 84 1.41 -7.94 -11.48
CA CYS A 84 0.80 -6.79 -12.12
C CYS A 84 1.04 -6.74 -13.64
N ARG A 85 2.25 -7.07 -14.12
CA ARG A 85 2.54 -7.12 -15.56
C ARG A 85 1.72 -8.21 -16.29
N LYS A 86 1.41 -9.32 -15.61
CA LYS A 86 0.58 -10.41 -16.17
C LYS A 86 -0.92 -10.11 -16.14
N ASN A 87 -1.38 -9.23 -15.24
CA ASN A 87 -2.80 -8.95 -15.02
C ASN A 87 -3.01 -7.43 -14.90
N PRO A 88 -2.87 -6.67 -16.00
CA PRO A 88 -2.91 -5.20 -15.96
C PRO A 88 -4.24 -4.62 -15.45
N GLU A 89 -5.33 -5.37 -15.57
CA GLU A 89 -6.67 -4.99 -15.11
C GLU A 89 -6.93 -5.28 -13.62
N TRP A 90 -6.05 -6.02 -12.94
CA TRP A 90 -6.20 -6.29 -11.50
C TRP A 90 -5.92 -5.05 -10.67
N THR A 91 -6.55 -4.97 -9.50
CA THR A 91 -6.22 -3.95 -8.51
C THR A 91 -4.94 -4.30 -7.75
N ALA A 92 -4.28 -3.30 -7.18
CA ALA A 92 -3.13 -3.53 -6.30
C ALA A 92 -3.49 -4.47 -5.13
N THR A 93 -4.69 -4.32 -4.55
CA THR A 93 -5.19 -5.22 -3.51
C THR A 93 -5.24 -6.68 -3.98
N ALA A 94 -5.74 -6.95 -5.18
CA ALA A 94 -5.83 -8.31 -5.71
C ALA A 94 -4.44 -8.95 -5.86
N VAL A 95 -3.46 -8.17 -6.34
CA VAL A 95 -2.07 -8.64 -6.46
C VAL A 95 -1.40 -8.85 -5.11
N LEU A 96 -1.60 -7.97 -4.13
CA LEU A 96 -1.07 -8.15 -2.78
C LEU A 96 -1.64 -9.43 -2.12
N ILE A 97 -2.92 -9.72 -2.32
CA ILE A 97 -3.54 -10.99 -1.88
C ILE A 97 -2.91 -12.19 -2.61
N ALA A 98 -2.59 -12.07 -3.90
CA ALA A 98 -1.90 -13.13 -4.65
C ALA A 98 -0.47 -13.37 -4.13
N LEU A 99 0.28 -12.31 -3.82
CA LEU A 99 1.59 -12.39 -3.16
C LEU A 99 1.47 -13.14 -1.82
N ASP A 100 0.51 -12.76 -0.98
CA ASP A 100 0.28 -13.36 0.33
C ASP A 100 0.04 -14.88 0.25
N LYS A 101 -0.76 -15.32 -0.73
CA LYS A 101 -1.01 -16.74 -1.01
C LYS A 101 0.24 -17.46 -1.50
N THR A 102 1.09 -16.79 -2.28
CA THR A 102 2.37 -17.35 -2.74
C THR A 102 3.33 -17.60 -1.58
N ILE A 103 3.38 -16.67 -0.61
CA ILE A 103 4.14 -16.85 0.62
C ILE A 103 3.60 -18.04 1.43
N ASP A 104 2.29 -18.12 1.64
CA ASP A 104 1.66 -19.25 2.37
C ASP A 104 1.96 -20.61 1.72
N ARG A 105 1.91 -20.66 0.39
CA ARG A 105 2.23 -21.88 -0.36
C ARG A 105 3.69 -22.29 -0.15
N GLN A 106 4.62 -21.35 -0.26
CA GLN A 106 6.04 -21.62 -0.07
C GLN A 106 6.33 -22.18 1.33
N ILE A 107 5.78 -21.54 2.37
CA ILE A 107 5.92 -22.01 3.76
C ILE A 107 5.37 -23.44 3.91
N SER A 108 4.21 -23.72 3.32
CA SER A 108 3.59 -25.04 3.38
C SER A 108 4.41 -26.11 2.67
N GLU A 109 5.08 -25.77 1.57
CA GLU A 109 5.96 -26.66 0.82
C GLU A 109 7.27 -26.94 1.59
N ASP A 110 7.85 -25.93 2.24
CA ASP A 110 9.06 -26.09 3.04
C ASP A 110 8.81 -26.92 4.30
N ASN A 111 7.63 -26.77 4.93
CA ASN A 111 7.21 -27.60 6.06
C ASN A 111 6.95 -29.07 5.70
N LYS A 112 6.76 -29.40 4.42
CA LYS A 112 6.60 -30.81 3.97
C LYS A 112 7.93 -31.49 3.67
N LYS A 113 9.00 -30.71 3.46
CA LYS A 113 10.34 -31.22 3.13
C LYS A 113 11.20 -31.48 4.36
N ASN A 114 10.79 -30.92 5.51
CA ASN A 114 11.43 -31.06 6.81
C ASN A 114 10.61 -31.96 7.72
#